data_AF-A0A7X2MU05-F1
#
_entry.id   AF-A0A7X2MU05-F1
#
_cell.length_a   1.000
_cell.length_b   1.000
_cell.length_c   1.000
_cell.angle_alpha   90.00
_cell.angle_beta   90.00
_cell.angle_gamma   90.00
#
_symmetry.space_group_name_H-M   'P 1'
#
loop_
_entity.id
_entity.type
_entity.pdbx_description
1 polymer ?
#
loop_
_entity_poly.entity_id
_entity_poly.type
_entity_poly.pdbx_seq_one_letter_code
_entity_poly.pdbx_strand_id
1 'polypeptide(L)'
;DYFSTPERWEQLQRALNSDTAVLDHDGAAHSDDPLDPDRKFGTVGAVALDLEGNLAAATSTGGMTNKQAGRVGDSPLPGAGCYASNDSVAVSCTGTGEVFMRTLAAYDV
;
A
#
# COMPACT_ATOMS: atom_id res chain seq x y z
N ASP A 1 5.37 13.65 -18.90
CA ASP A 1 4.57 12.86 -17.96
C ASP A 1 5.47 11.78 -17.38
N TYR A 2 5.81 11.85 -16.08
CA TYR A 2 6.94 11.08 -15.50
C TYR A 2 6.50 9.80 -14.77
N PHE A 3 5.32 9.81 -14.15
CA PHE A 3 4.79 8.68 -13.37
C PHE A 3 3.74 7.84 -14.11
N SER A 4 3.24 8.33 -15.26
CA SER A 4 2.27 7.63 -16.08
C SER A 4 2.92 6.48 -16.85
N THR A 5 2.27 5.33 -16.86
CA THR A 5 2.72 4.13 -17.56
C THR A 5 1.54 3.52 -18.34
N PRO A 6 1.76 2.93 -19.53
CA PRO A 6 0.72 2.27 -20.30
C PRO A 6 -0.05 1.22 -19.49
N GLU A 7 0.65 0.47 -18.64
CA GLU A 7 0.09 -0.60 -17.82
C GLU A 7 -0.90 -0.05 -16.79
N ARG A 8 -0.52 1.01 -16.05
CA ARG A 8 -1.43 1.65 -15.08
C ARG A 8 -2.58 2.39 -15.75
N TRP A 9 -2.37 2.90 -16.96
CA TRP A 9 -3.44 3.49 -17.76
C TRP A 9 -4.48 2.44 -18.17
N GLU A 10 -4.06 1.28 -18.66
CA GLU A 10 -4.96 0.18 -18.99
C GLU A 10 -5.77 -0.28 -17.76
N GLN A 11 -5.13 -0.39 -16.60
CA GLN A 11 -5.82 -0.72 -15.35
C GLN A 11 -6.90 0.30 -14.99
N LEU A 12 -6.61 1.60 -15.16
CA LEU A 12 -7.62 2.65 -14.96
C LEU A 12 -8.79 2.51 -15.94
N GLN A 13 -8.52 2.26 -17.23
CA GLN A 13 -9.57 2.05 -18.23
C GLN A 13 -10.44 0.83 -17.88
N ARG A 14 -9.85 -0.27 -17.40
CA ARG A 14 -10.60 -1.43 -16.93
C ARG A 14 -11.48 -1.10 -15.72
N ALA A 15 -10.94 -0.38 -14.73
CA ALA A 15 -11.67 0.01 -13.53
C ALA A 15 -12.82 1.01 -13.80
N LEU A 16 -12.71 1.84 -14.84
CA LEU A 16 -13.78 2.75 -15.26
C LEU A 16 -14.90 2.04 -16.03
N ASN A 17 -14.56 0.98 -16.77
CA ASN A 17 -15.50 0.21 -17.59
C ASN A 17 -16.10 -0.99 -16.85
N SER A 18 -15.65 -1.29 -15.63
CA SER A 18 -16.26 -2.29 -14.76
C SER A 18 -17.46 -1.68 -14.01
N ASP A 19 -18.64 -2.30 -14.14
CA ASP A 19 -19.84 -1.95 -13.35
C ASP A 19 -19.67 -2.25 -11.85
N THR A 20 -18.61 -2.97 -11.47
CA THR A 20 -18.24 -3.26 -10.09
C THR A 20 -17.23 -2.22 -9.61
N ALA A 21 -17.52 -1.52 -8.52
CA ALA A 21 -16.51 -0.78 -7.78
C ALA A 21 -15.42 -1.78 -7.36
N VAL A 22 -14.23 -1.71 -7.95
CA VAL A 22 -13.08 -2.52 -7.54
C VAL A 22 -12.63 -1.99 -6.18
N LEU A 23 -13.26 -2.51 -5.13
CA LEU A 23 -12.90 -2.26 -3.76
C LEU A 23 -11.68 -3.12 -3.42
N ASP A 24 -10.79 -2.54 -2.64
CA ASP A 24 -9.52 -3.09 -2.16
C ASP A 24 -9.66 -4.38 -1.33
N HIS A 25 -10.89 -4.83 -1.05
CA HIS A 25 -11.18 -6.10 -0.36
C HIS A 25 -11.41 -7.31 -1.29
N ASP A 26 -11.61 -7.12 -2.60
CA ASP A 26 -11.92 -8.24 -3.53
C ASP A 26 -10.68 -8.80 -4.24
N GLY A 27 -9.52 -8.19 -4.02
CA GLY A 27 -8.28 -8.50 -4.73
C GLY A 27 -7.53 -9.72 -4.18
N ALA A 28 -7.54 -9.92 -2.86
CA ALA A 28 -6.77 -10.99 -2.21
C ALA A 28 -7.53 -12.33 -2.12
N ALA A 29 -8.86 -12.34 -2.27
CA ALA A 29 -9.68 -13.51 -1.98
C ALA A 29 -9.97 -14.43 -3.18
N HIS A 30 -9.69 -14.00 -4.42
CA HIS A 30 -10.16 -14.70 -5.63
C HIS A 30 -9.17 -14.74 -6.82
N SER A 31 -7.86 -14.61 -6.61
CA SER A 31 -6.87 -14.94 -7.65
C SER A 31 -6.08 -16.18 -7.25
N ASP A 32 -6.03 -17.17 -8.14
CA ASP A 32 -5.13 -18.33 -8.01
C ASP A 32 -3.63 -17.92 -8.13
N ASP A 33 -3.37 -16.65 -8.47
CA ASP A 33 -2.04 -16.04 -8.50
C ASP A 33 -1.86 -15.08 -7.30
N PRO A 34 -0.94 -15.37 -6.36
CA PRO A 34 -0.57 -14.49 -5.24
C PRO A 34 0.00 -13.13 -5.69
N LEU A 35 0.32 -12.97 -6.98
CA LEU A 35 0.98 -11.82 -7.55
C LEU A 35 0.17 -11.13 -8.67
N ASP A 36 -1.16 -11.26 -8.69
CA ASP A 36 -2.02 -10.61 -9.69
C ASP A 36 -1.80 -9.07 -9.75
N PRO A 37 -1.20 -8.54 -10.84
CA PRO A 37 -0.87 -7.13 -10.98
C PRO A 37 -2.10 -6.22 -11.06
N ASP A 38 -3.27 -6.75 -11.41
CA ASP A 38 -4.54 -6.01 -11.49
C ASP A 38 -5.23 -5.90 -10.12
N ARG A 39 -4.77 -6.66 -9.13
CA ARG A 39 -5.32 -6.71 -7.77
C ARG A 39 -4.33 -6.36 -6.66
N LYS A 40 -3.08 -6.03 -7.01
CA LYS A 40 -2.04 -5.58 -6.08
C LYS A 40 -2.24 -4.15 -5.57
N PHE A 41 -1.91 -3.95 -4.30
CA PHE A 41 -1.69 -2.64 -3.69
C PHE A 41 -0.39 -2.03 -4.24
N GLY A 42 -0.48 -0.86 -4.88
CA GLY A 42 0.66 -0.15 -5.50
C GLY A 42 1.63 0.50 -4.51
N THR A 43 1.87 -0.16 -3.38
CA THR A 43 2.70 0.34 -2.29
C THR A 43 4.00 -0.45 -2.21
N VAL A 44 5.10 0.27 -2.06
CA VAL A 44 6.45 -0.26 -1.86
C VAL A 44 6.99 0.23 -0.53
N GLY A 45 7.92 -0.51 0.04
CA GLY A 45 8.50 -0.16 1.31
C GLY A 45 9.81 -0.86 1.58
N ALA A 46 10.57 -0.31 2.53
CA ALA A 46 11.83 -0.87 2.99
C ALA A 46 11.97 -0.67 4.50
N VAL A 47 12.60 -1.64 5.14
CA VAL A 47 13.05 -1.56 6.54
C VAL A 47 14.51 -1.96 6.62
N ALA A 48 15.26 -1.37 7.55
CA ALA A 48 16.68 -1.64 7.70
C ALA A 48 17.13 -1.49 9.16
N LEU A 49 18.18 -2.23 9.51
CA LEU A 49 18.96 -2.11 10.73
C LEU A 49 20.41 -1.80 10.33
N ASP A 50 20.96 -0.70 10.81
CA ASP A 50 22.36 -0.34 10.55
C ASP A 50 23.33 -1.00 11.54
N LEU A 51 24.65 -0.79 11.33
CA LEU A 51 25.69 -1.35 12.19
C LEU A 51 25.79 -0.69 13.57
N GLU A 52 25.17 0.48 13.75
CA GLU A 52 25.10 1.19 15.03
C GLU A 52 23.88 0.76 15.85
N GLY A 53 23.01 -0.10 15.28
CA GLY A 53 21.81 -0.60 15.93
C GLY A 53 20.57 0.25 15.70
N ASN A 54 20.59 1.19 14.74
CA ASN A 54 19.43 2.02 14.43
C ASN A 54 18.49 1.34 13.44
N LEU A 55 17.19 1.41 13.75
CA LEU A 55 16.11 0.92 12.92
C LEU A 55 15.49 2.05 12.10
N ALA A 56 15.21 1.76 10.83
CA ALA A 56 14.54 2.67 9.91
C ALA A 56 13.47 1.95 9.09
N ALA A 57 12.39 2.66 8.77
CA ALA A 57 11.33 2.22 7.86
C ALA A 57 10.95 3.36 6.91
N ALA A 58 10.61 3.02 5.68
CA ALA A 58 10.06 3.94 4.70
C ALA A 58 9.00 3.23 3.84
N THR A 59 7.89 3.90 3.59
CA THR A 59 6.78 3.40 2.77
C THR A 59 6.39 4.46 1.73
N SER A 60 6.15 4.05 0.49
CA SER A 60 5.75 4.94 -0.61
C SER A 60 4.69 4.29 -1.50
N THR A 61 3.76 5.08 -2.01
CA THR A 61 2.62 4.57 -2.80
C THR A 61 2.12 5.59 -3.82
N GLY A 62 1.59 5.10 -4.94
CA GLY A 62 0.76 5.91 -5.85
C GLY A 62 -0.67 6.09 -5.34
N GLY A 63 -1.07 5.31 -4.33
CA GLY A 63 -2.44 5.12 -3.89
C GLY A 63 -3.13 4.00 -4.67
N MET A 64 -4.46 4.03 -4.69
CA MET A 64 -5.28 3.06 -5.44
C MET A 64 -5.59 3.55 -6.85
N THR A 65 -5.71 2.61 -7.78
CA THR A 65 -6.29 2.87 -9.12
C THR A 65 -7.70 3.42 -8.95
N ASN A 66 -8.08 4.42 -9.77
CA ASN A 66 -9.38 5.07 -9.70
C ASN A 66 -9.72 5.71 -8.33
N LYS A 67 -8.70 6.15 -7.57
CA LYS A 67 -8.93 6.83 -6.29
C LYS A 67 -9.73 8.12 -6.48
N GLN A 68 -10.61 8.41 -5.52
CA GLN A 68 -11.15 9.76 -5.39
C GLN A 68 -10.01 10.74 -5.11
N ALA A 69 -10.01 11.88 -5.80
CA ALA A 69 -9.05 12.94 -5.54
C ALA A 69 -9.11 13.37 -4.06
N GLY A 70 -7.96 13.37 -3.40
CA GLY A 70 -7.85 13.66 -1.96
C GLY A 70 -7.94 12.44 -1.03
N ARG A 71 -8.24 11.23 -1.52
CA ARG A 71 -8.15 10.01 -0.70
C ARG A 71 -6.71 9.74 -0.27
N VAL A 72 -6.51 9.52 1.02
CA VAL A 72 -5.23 9.16 1.65
C VAL A 72 -5.35 7.78 2.28
N GLY A 73 -4.38 6.90 2.03
CA GLY A 73 -4.27 5.57 2.63
C GLY A 73 -3.33 5.54 3.85
N ASP A 74 -2.90 4.34 4.25
CA ASP A 74 -2.04 4.10 5.41
C ASP A 74 -0.57 4.51 5.20
N SER A 75 -0.05 4.40 3.97
CA SER A 75 1.38 4.52 3.69
C SER A 75 2.06 5.81 4.21
N PRO A 76 1.47 7.01 4.11
CA PRO A 76 2.09 8.24 4.63
C PRO A 76 1.79 8.50 6.12
N LEU A 77 1.10 7.60 6.82
CA LEU A 77 0.65 7.80 8.19
C LEU A 77 1.52 6.99 9.18
N PRO A 78 2.26 7.67 10.08
CA PRO A 78 3.06 6.99 11.09
C PRO A 78 2.23 6.06 11.97
N GLY A 79 2.74 4.84 12.20
CA GLY A 79 2.06 3.81 12.99
C GLY A 79 0.95 3.05 12.24
N ALA A 80 0.43 3.58 11.13
CA ALA A 80 -0.48 2.82 10.27
C ALA A 80 0.30 2.04 9.21
N GLY A 81 0.96 2.74 8.28
CA GLY A 81 1.67 2.12 7.16
C GLY A 81 3.20 2.17 7.24
N CYS A 82 3.75 2.91 8.19
CA CYS A 82 5.19 3.07 8.40
C CYS A 82 5.48 3.32 9.88
N TYR A 83 6.36 2.52 10.49
CA TYR A 83 6.78 2.69 11.88
C TYR A 83 8.22 2.22 12.07
N ALA A 84 9.00 2.93 12.90
CA ALA A 84 10.32 2.48 13.32
C ALA A 84 10.63 3.01 14.72
N SER A 85 11.13 2.13 15.59
CA SER A 85 11.62 2.47 16.92
C SER A 85 12.79 1.56 17.29
N ASN A 86 13.93 2.15 17.69
CA ASN A 86 15.13 1.40 18.11
C ASN A 86 14.89 0.49 19.32
N ASP A 87 13.87 0.79 20.12
CA ASP A 87 13.51 0.01 21.31
C ASP A 87 12.64 -1.21 20.96
N SER A 88 12.22 -1.36 19.70
CA SER A 88 11.29 -2.42 19.28
C SER A 88 11.54 -2.90 17.83
N VAL A 89 10.87 -2.30 16.85
CA VAL A 89 10.75 -2.84 15.49
C VAL A 89 10.70 -1.74 14.42
N ALA A 90 11.04 -2.10 13.18
CA ALA A 90 10.75 -1.33 11.98
C ALA A 90 9.76 -2.08 11.09
N VAL A 91 8.70 -1.41 10.66
CA VAL A 91 7.58 -1.97 9.90
C VAL A 91 7.22 -1.05 8.73
N SER A 92 7.01 -1.66 7.56
CA SER A 92 6.47 -1.00 6.38
C SER A 92 5.36 -1.87 5.79
N CYS A 93 4.21 -1.27 5.50
CA CYS A 93 3.00 -1.98 5.12
C CYS A 93 2.63 -1.81 3.64
N THR A 94 1.93 -2.81 3.11
CA THR A 94 1.22 -2.75 1.82
C THR A 94 -0.11 -3.49 1.99
N GLY A 95 -1.22 -2.91 1.55
CA GLY A 95 -2.53 -3.47 1.84
C GLY A 95 -3.69 -2.49 1.67
N THR A 96 -4.85 -2.89 2.17
CA THR A 96 -6.06 -2.06 2.27
C THR A 96 -5.87 -1.00 3.35
N GLY A 97 -5.52 0.21 2.92
CA GLY A 97 -5.11 1.29 3.83
C GLY A 97 -6.13 1.63 4.91
N GLU A 98 -7.43 1.54 4.62
CA GLU A 98 -8.51 1.83 5.57
C GLU A 98 -8.49 0.89 6.78
N VAL A 99 -8.15 -0.38 6.60
CA VAL A 99 -8.04 -1.34 7.69
C VAL A 99 -6.81 -1.03 8.54
N PHE A 100 -5.68 -0.78 7.88
CA PHE A 100 -4.39 -0.57 8.53
C PHE A 100 -4.37 0.74 9.34
N MET A 101 -5.07 1.78 8.85
CA MET A 101 -5.30 3.01 9.59
C MET A 101 -6.14 2.80 10.85
N ARG A 102 -7.18 1.97 10.79
CA ARG A 102 -8.07 1.75 11.94
C ARG A 102 -7.41 0.96 13.06
N THR A 103 -6.47 0.09 12.74
CA THR A 103 -5.78 -0.76 13.72
C THR A 103 -4.40 -0.24 14.11
N LEU A 104 -3.89 0.81 13.46
CA LEU A 104 -2.48 1.20 13.55
C LEU A 104 -1.55 0.00 13.32
N ALA A 105 -1.77 -0.70 12.20
CA ALA A 105 -1.17 -2.00 11.93
C ALA A 105 0.37 -2.03 12.09
N ALA A 106 1.08 -0.97 11.70
CA ALA A 106 2.54 -0.92 11.84
C ALA A 106 3.02 -0.70 13.29
N TYR A 107 2.21 -0.04 14.13
CA TYR A 107 2.52 0.22 15.54
C TYR A 107 2.05 -0.92 16.48
N ASP A 108 1.04 -1.68 16.06
CA ASP A 108 0.49 -2.81 16.84
C ASP A 108 1.39 -4.06 16.80
N VAL A 109 2.44 -4.04 15.98
CA VAL A 109 3.48 -5.08 15.90
C VAL A 109 4.50 -4.90 17.02
#